data_AF-U3U318-F1
#
_entry.id   AF-U3U318-F1
#
_cell.length_a   1.000
_cell.length_b   1.000
_cell.length_c   1.000
_cell.angle_alpha   90.00
_cell.angle_beta   90.00
_cell.angle_gamma   90.00
#
_symmetry.space_group_name_H-M   'P 1'
#
loop_
_entity.id
_entity.type
_entity.pdbx_description
1 polymer ?
#
loop_
_entity_poly.entity_id
_entity_poly.type
_entity_poly.pdbx_seq_one_letter_code
_entity_poly.pdbx_strand_id
1 'polypeptide(L)'
;MRALLAIVLLALCGWWSLPWLKTHLPPQWNPFIPLQVTDPPGWMTRYKLQRLSSEPAACLAVMRAASAQGRVSFREVPPLQGDCPIDQPLRISRFGDVTLSSSFLASCPMAVASTLYVTRSNAALQQAGITSPLRRIAHVGSYACRNIYHRQEGRRSEHATADAWDITGFQLGTGAGCR
;
A
#
# COMPACT_ATOMS: atom_id res chain seq x y z
N MET A 1 -5.15 -17.37 43.38
CA MET A 1 -6.57 -17.69 43.08
C MET A 1 -7.33 -16.56 42.38
N ARG A 2 -7.42 -15.34 42.95
CA ARG A 2 -8.20 -14.23 42.35
C ARG A 2 -7.75 -13.82 40.93
N ALA A 3 -6.43 -13.73 40.69
CA ALA A 3 -5.89 -13.41 39.36
C ALA A 3 -6.16 -14.52 38.33
N LEU A 4 -6.08 -15.79 38.74
CA LEU A 4 -6.39 -16.94 37.88
C LEU A 4 -7.87 -16.96 37.51
N LEU A 5 -8.77 -16.71 38.47
CA LEU A 5 -10.20 -16.58 38.21
C LEU A 5 -10.51 -15.42 37.24
N ALA A 6 -9.85 -14.27 37.40
CA ALA A 6 -10.01 -13.14 36.49
C ALA A 6 -9.55 -13.48 35.06
N ILE A 7 -8.41 -14.16 34.91
CA ILE A 7 -7.90 -14.60 33.59
C ILE A 7 -8.85 -15.62 32.95
N VAL A 8 -9.35 -16.59 33.72
CA VAL A 8 -10.30 -17.59 33.21
C VAL A 8 -11.62 -16.94 32.79
N LEU A 9 -12.12 -15.96 33.55
CA LEU A 9 -13.33 -15.22 33.20
C LEU A 9 -13.14 -14.36 31.94
N LEU A 10 -11.99 -13.66 31.81
CA LEU A 10 -11.67 -12.91 30.60
C LEU A 10 -11.53 -13.82 29.37
N ALA A 11 -10.93 -15.00 29.54
CA ALA A 11 -10.82 -15.99 28.48
C ALA A 11 -12.19 -16.55 28.05
N LEU A 12 -13.07 -16.84 29.01
CA LEU A 12 -14.45 -17.29 28.74
C LEU A 12 -15.28 -16.20 28.05
N CYS A 13 -15.23 -14.96 28.53
CA CYS A 13 -15.89 -13.82 27.89
C CYS A 13 -15.34 -13.56 26.47
N GLY A 14 -14.02 -13.65 26.28
CA GLY A 14 -13.39 -13.60 24.97
C GLY A 14 -13.91 -14.72 24.07
N TRP A 15 -13.93 -15.97 24.55
CA TRP A 15 -14.38 -17.13 23.79
C TRP A 15 -15.86 -17.03 23.38
N TRP A 16 -16.73 -16.57 24.27
CA TRP A 16 -18.15 -16.37 23.99
C TRP A 16 -18.43 -15.20 23.03
N SER A 17 -17.60 -14.16 23.05
CA SER A 17 -17.77 -12.98 22.18
C SER A 17 -17.14 -13.15 20.80
N LEU A 18 -16.17 -14.05 20.63
CA LEU A 18 -15.49 -14.30 19.35
C LEU A 18 -16.42 -14.64 18.16
N PRO A 19 -17.45 -15.51 18.29
CA PRO A 19 -18.37 -15.81 17.19
C PRO A 19 -19.14 -14.56 16.74
N TRP A 20 -19.66 -13.78 17.69
CA TRP A 20 -20.37 -12.53 17.43
C TRP A 20 -19.46 -11.48 16.78
N LEU A 21 -18.22 -11.36 17.28
CA LEU A 21 -17.24 -10.44 16.73
C LEU A 21 -16.86 -10.83 15.29
N LYS A 22 -16.75 -12.14 14.99
CA LYS A 22 -16.45 -12.62 13.62
C LYS A 22 -17.57 -12.32 12.63
N THR A 23 -18.84 -12.41 13.04
CA THR A 23 -19.98 -12.12 12.16
C THR A 23 -20.25 -10.63 11.97
N HIS A 24 -19.98 -9.80 12.98
CA HIS A 24 -20.35 -8.38 12.95
C HIS A 24 -19.18 -7.40 12.79
N LEU A 25 -17.92 -7.83 12.91
CA LEU A 25 -16.78 -6.95 12.69
C LEU A 25 -16.47 -6.83 11.19
N PRO A 26 -16.55 -5.63 10.60
CA PRO A 26 -16.22 -5.45 9.19
C PRO A 26 -14.80 -5.96 8.88
N PRO A 27 -14.58 -6.63 7.73
CA PRO A 27 -13.29 -7.24 7.39
C PRO A 27 -12.09 -6.28 7.48
N GLN A 28 -12.30 -4.99 7.18
CA GLN A 28 -11.25 -3.97 7.28
C GLN A 28 -10.67 -3.82 8.69
N TRP A 29 -11.44 -4.12 9.75
CA TRP A 29 -11.04 -4.03 11.16
C TRP A 29 -10.45 -5.32 11.73
N ASN A 30 -10.45 -6.41 10.97
CA ASN A 30 -9.91 -7.70 11.41
C ASN A 30 -8.42 -7.84 11.02
N PRO A 31 -7.47 -7.93 11.97
CA PRO A 31 -6.03 -8.00 11.68
C PRO A 31 -5.58 -9.33 11.04
N PHE A 32 -6.44 -10.35 11.05
CA PHE A 32 -6.16 -11.67 10.49
C PHE A 32 -6.68 -11.84 9.06
N ILE A 33 -7.48 -10.89 8.56
CA ILE A 33 -7.92 -10.86 7.16
C ILE A 33 -6.91 -10.06 6.33
N PRO A 34 -6.48 -10.57 5.16
CA PRO A 34 -5.57 -9.86 4.27
C PRO A 34 -6.05 -8.44 3.95
N LEU A 35 -5.09 -7.54 3.76
CA LEU A 35 -5.35 -6.16 3.35
C LEU A 35 -5.99 -6.14 1.96
N GLN A 36 -7.02 -5.33 1.78
CA GLN A 36 -7.54 -5.01 0.45
C GLN A 36 -7.15 -3.59 0.06
N VAL A 37 -6.80 -3.37 -1.20
CA VAL A 37 -6.45 -2.03 -1.72
C VAL A 37 -7.63 -1.04 -1.72
N THR A 38 -8.83 -1.52 -1.42
CA THR A 38 -10.06 -0.76 -1.25
C THR A 38 -10.43 -0.50 0.22
N ASP A 39 -9.64 -1.01 1.18
CA ASP A 39 -9.93 -0.80 2.59
C ASP A 39 -9.95 0.71 2.92
N PRO A 40 -10.86 1.18 3.80
CA PRO A 40 -10.93 2.58 4.18
C PRO A 40 -9.66 3.03 4.91
N PRO A 41 -9.29 4.33 4.85
CA PRO A 41 -8.15 4.83 5.61
C PRO A 41 -8.41 4.69 7.12
N GLY A 42 -7.41 4.20 7.85
CA GLY A 42 -7.52 4.01 9.29
C GLY A 42 -6.26 3.38 9.88
N TRP A 43 -6.19 3.32 11.21
CA TRP A 43 -5.06 2.73 11.92
C TRP A 43 -4.87 1.24 11.58
N MET A 44 -5.96 0.50 11.37
CA MET A 44 -5.90 -0.92 11.02
C MET A 44 -5.29 -1.14 9.63
N THR A 45 -5.68 -0.34 8.63
CA THR A 45 -5.07 -0.43 7.30
C THR A 45 -3.59 -0.07 7.34
N ARG A 46 -3.19 0.93 8.13
CA ARG A 46 -1.77 1.27 8.34
C ARG A 46 -1.01 0.11 8.96
N TYR A 47 -1.56 -0.52 10.00
CA TYR A 47 -0.99 -1.70 10.64
C TYR A 47 -0.82 -2.87 9.64
N LYS A 48 -1.88 -3.21 8.91
CA LYS A 48 -1.86 -4.28 7.91
C LYS A 48 -0.83 -4.00 6.80
N LEU A 49 -0.74 -2.76 6.33
CA LEU A 49 0.25 -2.34 5.33
C LEU A 49 1.68 -2.47 5.87
N GLN A 50 1.93 -2.01 7.10
CA GLN A 50 3.26 -2.12 7.73
C GLN A 50 3.69 -3.58 7.88
N ARG A 51 2.76 -4.46 8.25
CA ARG A 51 3.01 -5.90 8.38
C ARG A 51 3.47 -6.57 7.07
N LEU A 52 3.09 -6.02 5.91
CA LEU A 52 3.52 -6.56 4.61
C LEU A 52 5.03 -6.48 4.39
N SER A 53 5.74 -5.58 5.10
CA SER A 53 7.21 -5.49 5.02
C SER A 53 7.92 -6.77 5.49
N SER A 54 7.32 -7.50 6.43
CA SER A 54 7.84 -8.77 6.95
C SER A 54 7.24 -10.01 6.27
N GLU A 55 6.30 -9.85 5.34
CA GLU A 55 5.57 -10.97 4.72
C GLU A 55 5.49 -10.82 3.18
N PRO A 56 6.59 -11.08 2.44
CA PRO A 56 6.65 -10.85 0.99
C PRO A 56 5.58 -11.61 0.20
N ALA A 57 5.32 -12.88 0.58
CA ALA A 57 4.31 -13.70 -0.07
C ALA A 57 2.88 -13.13 0.14
N ALA A 58 2.57 -12.65 1.34
CA ALA A 58 1.29 -12.01 1.63
C ALA A 58 1.15 -10.70 0.86
N CYS A 59 2.22 -9.91 0.77
CA CYS A 59 2.23 -8.68 0.00
C CYS A 59 1.96 -8.93 -1.49
N LEU A 60 2.63 -9.91 -2.08
CA LEU A 60 2.43 -10.28 -3.48
C LEU A 60 1.01 -10.80 -3.73
N ALA A 61 0.42 -11.53 -2.77
CA ALA A 61 -0.98 -11.95 -2.85
C ALA A 61 -1.95 -10.75 -2.89
N VAL A 62 -1.72 -9.70 -2.08
CA VAL A 62 -2.49 -8.45 -2.13
C VAL A 62 -2.38 -7.79 -3.50
N MET A 63 -1.17 -7.71 -4.07
CA MET A 63 -0.95 -7.13 -5.40
C MET A 63 -1.64 -7.94 -6.50
N ARG A 64 -1.55 -9.27 -6.46
CA ARG A 64 -2.24 -10.15 -7.42
C ARG A 64 -3.76 -10.00 -7.33
N ALA A 65 -4.32 -9.95 -6.12
CA ALA A 65 -5.74 -9.70 -5.92
C ALA A 65 -6.16 -8.32 -6.46
N ALA A 66 -5.38 -7.27 -6.19
CA ALA A 66 -5.62 -5.93 -6.72
C ALA A 66 -5.57 -5.89 -8.25
N SER A 67 -4.61 -6.60 -8.87
CA SER A 67 -4.52 -6.71 -10.33
C SER A 67 -5.69 -7.47 -10.94
N ALA A 68 -6.15 -8.55 -10.31
CA ALA A 68 -7.34 -9.29 -10.75
C ALA A 68 -8.61 -8.43 -10.69
N GLN A 69 -8.67 -7.49 -9.75
CA GLN A 69 -9.75 -6.49 -9.64
C GLN A 69 -9.57 -5.29 -10.59
N GLY A 70 -8.55 -5.30 -11.46
CA GLY A 70 -8.26 -4.19 -12.38
C GLY A 70 -7.76 -2.91 -11.69
N ARG A 71 -7.32 -2.96 -10.44
CA ARG A 71 -6.87 -1.77 -9.67
C ARG A 71 -5.46 -1.34 -10.02
N VAL A 72 -4.62 -2.26 -10.47
CA VAL A 72 -3.20 -2.03 -10.78
C VAL A 72 -2.73 -2.99 -11.87
N SER A 73 -1.83 -2.52 -12.72
CA SER A 73 -1.08 -3.36 -13.65
C SER A 73 0.38 -3.36 -13.23
N PHE A 74 0.93 -4.54 -12.99
CA PHE A 74 2.32 -4.70 -12.59
C PHE A 74 2.93 -5.97 -13.19
N ARG A 75 4.25 -6.06 -13.11
CA ARG A 75 5.00 -7.29 -13.34
C ARG A 75 6.05 -7.50 -12.27
N GLU A 76 6.32 -8.74 -11.94
CA GLU A 76 7.46 -9.13 -11.12
C GLU A 76 8.76 -8.89 -11.91
N VAL A 77 9.82 -8.45 -11.24
CA VAL A 77 11.12 -8.16 -11.82
C VAL A 77 12.18 -8.98 -11.07
N PRO A 78 13.23 -9.46 -11.75
CA PRO A 78 14.34 -10.12 -11.05
C PRO A 78 14.91 -9.25 -9.91
N PRO A 79 15.44 -9.87 -8.84
CA PRO A 79 16.05 -9.15 -7.74
C PRO A 79 17.13 -8.18 -8.22
N LEU A 80 17.16 -6.98 -7.64
CA LEU A 80 18.27 -6.05 -7.82
C LEU A 80 19.36 -6.40 -6.81
N GLN A 81 20.60 -6.48 -7.29
CA GLN A 81 21.79 -6.71 -6.47
C GLN A 81 22.69 -5.46 -6.45
N GLY A 82 23.68 -5.43 -5.56
CA GLY A 82 24.64 -4.34 -5.43
C GLY A 82 24.37 -3.45 -4.21
N ASP A 83 24.70 -2.17 -4.31
CA ASP A 83 24.69 -1.22 -3.18
C ASP A 83 23.31 -0.90 -2.61
N CYS A 84 22.26 -1.15 -3.40
CA CYS A 84 20.85 -0.91 -3.07
C CYS A 84 20.01 -2.10 -3.55
N PRO A 85 20.09 -3.24 -2.84
CA PRO A 85 19.42 -4.45 -3.24
C PRO A 85 17.91 -4.36 -3.02
N ILE A 86 17.14 -5.02 -3.89
CA ILE A 86 15.70 -5.20 -3.73
C ILE A 86 15.40 -6.65 -4.08
N ASP A 87 14.93 -7.44 -3.12
CA ASP A 87 14.76 -8.88 -3.29
C ASP A 87 13.62 -9.23 -4.25
N GLN A 88 12.48 -8.55 -4.13
CA GLN A 88 11.26 -8.86 -4.89
C GLN A 88 10.63 -7.57 -5.47
N PRO A 89 11.34 -6.89 -6.39
CA PRO A 89 10.86 -5.64 -6.97
C PRO A 89 9.66 -5.88 -7.90
N LEU A 90 8.69 -4.99 -7.81
CA LEU A 90 7.56 -4.94 -8.74
C LEU A 90 7.72 -3.73 -9.65
N ARG A 91 7.43 -3.92 -10.95
CA ARG A 91 7.31 -2.79 -11.89
C ARG A 91 5.86 -2.46 -12.10
N ILE A 92 5.46 -1.26 -11.69
CA ILE A 92 4.10 -0.74 -11.86
C ILE A 92 4.01 0.03 -13.18
N SER A 93 2.98 -0.26 -13.98
CA SER A 93 2.75 0.42 -15.25
C SER A 93 1.52 1.31 -15.26
N ARG A 94 0.52 1.02 -14.42
CA ARG A 94 -0.79 1.69 -14.43
C ARG A 94 -1.58 1.37 -13.16
N PHE A 95 -2.50 2.27 -12.77
CA PHE A 95 -3.47 2.03 -11.69
C PHE A 95 -4.90 2.14 -12.22
N GLY A 96 -5.50 1.02 -12.61
CA GLY A 96 -6.81 0.99 -13.27
C GLY A 96 -6.82 1.93 -14.48
N ASP A 97 -7.73 2.91 -14.49
CA ASP A 97 -7.81 3.89 -15.58
C ASP A 97 -6.74 5.01 -15.51
N VAL A 98 -5.97 5.09 -14.42
CA VAL A 98 -4.97 6.13 -14.20
C VAL A 98 -3.64 5.73 -14.84
N THR A 99 -3.19 6.53 -15.81
CA THR A 99 -1.89 6.39 -16.47
C THR A 99 -0.75 7.00 -15.65
N LEU A 100 0.47 6.54 -15.90
CA LEU A 100 1.68 7.07 -15.30
C LEU A 100 2.55 7.76 -16.35
N SER A 101 3.34 8.76 -15.96
CA SER A 101 4.32 9.39 -16.86
C SER A 101 5.39 8.41 -17.36
N SER A 102 5.71 7.39 -16.54
CA SER A 102 6.58 6.28 -16.88
C SER A 102 6.24 5.09 -15.96
N SER A 103 6.70 3.88 -16.29
CA SER A 103 6.63 2.77 -15.32
C SER A 103 7.74 2.94 -14.26
N PHE A 104 7.50 2.53 -13.02
CA PHE A 104 8.48 2.61 -11.94
C PHE A 104 8.69 1.28 -11.23
N LEU A 105 9.87 1.10 -10.65
CA LEU A 105 10.18 -0.01 -9.74
C LEU A 105 9.76 0.39 -8.32
N ALA A 106 9.11 -0.52 -7.62
CA ALA A 106 8.68 -0.38 -6.24
C ALA A 106 9.04 -1.63 -5.45
N SER A 107 9.29 -1.48 -4.15
CA SER A 107 9.14 -2.59 -3.23
C SER A 107 7.68 -3.07 -3.25
N CYS A 108 7.43 -4.30 -2.79
CA CYS A 108 6.05 -4.78 -2.70
C CYS A 108 5.17 -3.90 -1.77
N PRO A 109 5.61 -3.53 -0.54
CA PRO A 109 4.83 -2.62 0.31
C PRO A 109 4.53 -1.28 -0.35
N MET A 110 5.50 -0.69 -1.07
CA MET A 110 5.30 0.56 -1.80
C MET A 110 4.33 0.40 -2.98
N ALA A 111 4.34 -0.74 -3.66
CA ALA A 111 3.36 -1.07 -4.69
C ALA A 111 1.92 -1.13 -4.13
N VAL A 112 1.74 -1.72 -2.95
CA VAL A 112 0.44 -1.76 -2.27
C VAL A 112 0.03 -0.37 -1.80
N ALA A 113 0.96 0.38 -1.19
CA ALA A 113 0.71 1.73 -0.70
C ALA A 113 0.33 2.71 -1.81
N SER A 114 1.01 2.66 -2.96
CA SER A 114 0.69 3.48 -4.13
C SER A 114 -0.66 3.09 -4.74
N THR A 115 -0.99 1.80 -4.79
CA THR A 115 -2.32 1.34 -5.25
C THR A 115 -3.45 1.84 -4.35
N LEU A 116 -3.26 1.77 -3.02
CA LEU A 116 -4.18 2.33 -2.02
C LEU A 116 -4.34 3.85 -2.21
N TYR A 117 -3.23 4.56 -2.38
CA TYR A 117 -3.22 6.00 -2.58
C TYR A 117 -4.08 6.39 -3.78
N VAL A 118 -3.79 5.84 -4.96
CA VAL A 118 -4.51 6.19 -6.20
C VAL A 118 -5.97 5.78 -6.16
N THR A 119 -6.27 4.59 -5.60
CA THR A 119 -7.66 4.14 -5.41
C THR A 119 -8.46 5.13 -4.58
N ARG A 120 -7.85 5.70 -3.54
CA ARG A 120 -8.49 6.66 -2.63
C ARG A 120 -8.54 8.07 -3.19
N SER A 121 -7.55 8.49 -3.99
CA SER A 121 -7.53 9.83 -4.59
C SER A 121 -8.79 10.11 -5.40
N ASN A 122 -9.28 9.13 -6.19
CA ASN A 122 -10.53 9.30 -6.93
C ASN A 122 -11.76 9.45 -6.03
N ALA A 123 -11.85 8.70 -4.93
CA ALA A 123 -12.93 8.86 -3.96
C ALA A 123 -12.87 10.22 -3.26
N ALA A 124 -11.66 10.69 -2.91
CA ALA A 124 -11.46 12.00 -2.30
C ALA A 124 -11.85 13.16 -3.24
N LEU A 125 -11.53 13.05 -4.54
CA LEU A 125 -11.96 14.03 -5.55
C LEU A 125 -13.49 14.13 -5.63
N GLN A 126 -14.18 12.98 -5.65
CA GLN A 126 -15.64 12.94 -5.66
C GLN A 126 -16.25 13.58 -4.40
N GLN A 127 -15.68 13.30 -3.23
CA GLN A 127 -16.09 13.91 -1.96
C GLN A 127 -15.88 15.43 -1.93
N ALA A 128 -14.85 15.92 -2.64
CA ALA A 128 -14.57 17.34 -2.80
C ALA A 128 -15.42 18.03 -3.89
N GLY A 129 -16.40 17.33 -4.49
CA GLY A 129 -17.25 17.87 -5.56
C GLY A 129 -16.56 17.94 -6.93
N ILE A 130 -15.37 17.37 -7.08
CA ILE A 130 -14.65 17.30 -8.36
C ILE A 130 -15.14 16.05 -9.09
N THR A 131 -15.97 16.25 -10.11
CA THR A 131 -16.57 15.16 -10.90
C THR A 131 -15.63 14.60 -11.97
N SER A 132 -14.52 15.30 -12.27
CA SER A 132 -13.52 14.81 -13.20
C SER A 132 -12.58 13.80 -12.52
N PRO A 133 -12.47 12.55 -13.02
CA PRO A 133 -11.60 11.55 -12.42
C PRO A 133 -10.13 11.88 -12.65
N LEU A 134 -9.26 11.38 -11.78
CA LEU A 134 -7.82 11.36 -12.03
C LEU A 134 -7.54 10.47 -13.25
N ARG A 135 -6.72 10.95 -14.20
CA ARG A 135 -6.38 10.20 -15.43
C ARG A 135 -4.89 10.00 -15.62
N ARG A 136 -4.05 10.87 -15.09
CA ARG A 136 -2.60 10.73 -15.17
C ARG A 136 -1.89 11.23 -13.92
N ILE A 137 -0.83 10.52 -13.55
CA ILE A 137 0.11 10.92 -12.50
C ILE A 137 1.49 11.08 -13.11
N ALA A 138 2.10 12.25 -12.92
CA ALA A 138 3.49 12.50 -13.25
C ALA A 138 4.36 12.23 -12.01
N HIS A 139 5.49 11.54 -12.18
CA HIS A 139 6.40 11.20 -11.09
C HIS A 139 7.83 11.04 -11.58
N VAL A 140 8.80 11.11 -10.66
CA VAL A 140 10.22 10.87 -10.95
C VAL A 140 10.61 9.39 -10.79
N GLY A 141 9.77 8.62 -10.10
CA GLY A 141 9.99 7.20 -9.86
C GLY A 141 10.03 6.90 -8.37
N SER A 142 10.44 5.68 -8.05
CA SER A 142 10.48 5.19 -6.67
C SER A 142 11.84 4.60 -6.29
N TYR A 143 12.60 4.10 -7.27
CA TYR A 143 13.96 3.62 -7.05
C TYR A 143 15.02 4.64 -7.47
N ALA A 144 15.90 5.01 -6.54
CA ALA A 144 17.14 5.75 -6.79
C ALA A 144 18.18 5.40 -5.71
N CYS A 145 19.25 4.71 -6.11
CA CYS A 145 20.30 4.29 -5.19
C CYS A 145 21.19 5.47 -4.76
N ARG A 146 20.86 6.09 -3.61
CA ARG A 146 21.63 7.18 -3.00
C ARG A 146 21.43 7.28 -1.48
N ASN A 147 22.39 7.91 -0.80
CA ASN A 147 22.27 8.29 0.61
C ASN A 147 21.34 9.49 0.79
N ILE A 148 20.78 9.65 2.01
CA ILE A 148 20.01 10.84 2.36
C ILE A 148 20.94 12.07 2.30
N TYR A 149 20.43 13.18 1.76
CA TYR A 149 21.15 14.45 1.57
C TYR A 149 22.42 14.37 0.69
N HIS A 150 22.53 13.38 -0.20
CA HIS A 150 23.71 13.21 -1.07
C HIS A 150 25.05 13.08 -0.32
N ARG A 151 25.03 12.72 0.97
CA ARG A 151 26.26 12.54 1.75
C ARG A 151 26.98 11.26 1.32
N GLN A 152 28.31 11.24 1.35
CA GLN A 152 29.10 10.04 1.04
C GLN A 152 28.87 8.92 2.08
N GLU A 153 28.58 9.30 3.33
CA GLU A 153 28.31 8.40 4.44
C GLU A 153 26.97 8.74 5.12
N GLY A 154 26.23 7.73 5.60
CA GLY A 154 25.00 7.90 6.38
C GLY A 154 23.86 6.97 5.99
N ARG A 155 22.69 7.19 6.61
CA ARG A 155 21.47 6.39 6.37
C ARG A 155 21.06 6.45 4.89
N ARG A 156 20.74 5.29 4.32
CA ARG A 156 20.19 5.17 2.95
C ARG A 156 18.82 5.84 2.86
N SER A 157 18.50 6.43 1.71
CA SER A 157 17.16 6.96 1.44
C SER A 157 16.17 5.82 1.25
N GLU A 158 14.88 6.03 1.55
CA GLU A 158 13.82 5.07 1.20
C GLU A 158 13.73 4.82 -0.32
N HIS A 159 14.24 5.75 -1.15
CA HIS A 159 14.40 5.51 -2.58
C HIS A 159 15.43 4.42 -2.91
N ALA A 160 16.39 4.16 -2.02
CA ALA A 160 17.38 3.10 -2.22
C ALA A 160 16.73 1.71 -2.11
N THR A 161 15.64 1.56 -1.36
CA THR A 161 14.87 0.31 -1.23
C THR A 161 13.58 0.32 -2.05
N ALA A 162 13.35 1.37 -2.85
CA ALA A 162 12.10 1.61 -3.57
C ALA A 162 10.86 1.64 -2.66
N ASP A 163 11.03 2.17 -1.45
CA ASP A 163 9.99 2.38 -0.42
C ASP A 163 9.46 3.83 -0.37
N ALA A 164 9.80 4.64 -1.38
CA ALA A 164 9.27 5.99 -1.57
C ALA A 164 8.85 6.22 -3.02
N TRP A 165 7.88 7.10 -3.28
CA TRP A 165 7.42 7.42 -4.62
C TRP A 165 7.20 8.94 -4.77
N ASP A 166 8.01 9.58 -5.60
CA ASP A 166 8.02 11.03 -5.76
C ASP A 166 7.11 11.48 -6.91
N ILE A 167 5.94 12.00 -6.56
CA ILE A 167 4.93 12.53 -7.50
C ILE A 167 5.21 14.00 -7.78
N THR A 168 5.13 14.39 -9.05
CA THR A 168 5.37 15.76 -9.55
C THR A 168 4.14 16.40 -10.17
N GLY A 169 3.03 15.68 -10.26
CA GLY A 169 1.78 16.29 -10.70
C GLY A 169 0.66 15.32 -10.99
N PHE A 170 -0.54 15.87 -11.10
CA PHE A 170 -1.78 15.16 -11.40
C PHE A 170 -2.48 15.79 -12.59
N GLN A 171 -3.16 14.96 -13.37
CA GLN A 171 -4.02 15.41 -14.48
C GLN A 171 -5.39 14.74 -14.38
N LEU A 172 -6.43 15.55 -14.42
CA LEU A 172 -7.83 15.13 -14.42
C LEU A 172 -8.32 14.85 -15.85
N GLY A 173 -9.47 14.19 -15.99
CA GLY A 173 -10.08 13.89 -17.28
C GLY A 173 -10.47 15.11 -18.11
N THR A 174 -10.67 16.28 -17.51
CA THR A 174 -10.89 17.55 -18.22
C THR A 174 -9.60 18.13 -18.81
N GLY A 175 -8.43 17.56 -18.52
CA GLY A 175 -7.13 18.11 -18.90
C GLY A 175 -6.55 19.10 -17.89
N ALA A 176 -7.35 19.56 -16.90
CA ALA A 176 -6.86 20.35 -15.78
C ALA A 176 -5.85 19.54 -14.94
N GLY A 177 -4.83 20.20 -14.41
CA GLY A 177 -3.80 19.55 -13.61
C GLY A 177 -3.14 20.46 -12.59
N CYS A 178 -2.58 19.83 -11.57
CA CYS A 178 -1.73 20.49 -10.56
C CYS A 178 -0.30 19.98 -10.75
N ARG A 179 0.67 20.91 -10.79
CA ARG A 179 2.10 20.61 -10.75
C ARG A 179 2.62 20.92 -9.36
#